data_AF-A0A8X8Y364-F1
#
_entry.id   AF-A0A8X8Y364-F1
#
_cell.length_a   1.000
_cell.length_b   1.000
_cell.length_c   1.000
_cell.angle_alpha   90.00
_cell.angle_beta   90.00
_cell.angle_gamma   90.00
#
_symmetry.space_group_name_H-M   'P 1'
#
loop_
_entity.id
_entity.type
_entity.pdbx_description
1 polymer ?
#
loop_
_entity_poly.entity_id
_entity_poly.type
_entity_poly.pdbx_seq_one_letter_code
_entity_poly.pdbx_strand_id
1 'polypeptide(L)'
;MVNLFYFFLFPLLALSTTTTTSSAAALPLSTESRWIVDESGHRAKLACVNWPSHLEVMVAEGLSKKPAEQISSEIIDLGFNCVRLTWPLFLFTNDTLASLTVRQSFKNLGLFEAIAGLQINNPSIIDLSLINAYKSRCTAQMINIHLVTNVIFQAVVGSLAKKNVMIILDNHTSKPGWCCSNFDGNGFFGDVCFNPDLWIKGLTRVATIFNDTPYVVAMSLRNELRGSRQNVDDWYRYMQKGAEAVHAANPNVLVILSGLNYDRDLSFLLKKPVSLSFSNKLVFELHWYGFSDGEAWENGNLNQVCGERVGETMRKAGFLLDQGYPLFLSEFGVDMRGTNVNDNRYLNCFMGWAAELDLDWALWVLTGSYYLREGVVGFDETYGVYNWNWCGVRNQTILHKISALQYPFKGNIIFSYICQFLRILSSVASHTCLIQQSHELLSFVLKTAGPGYSEARLHQVIFHPMTGLCVKRLSLVDPLALGPCSEAEAWTYTPQKTLTIKGTYFCLQADKLGKPAKLGVICSYASSKWEAISDSKMHLSSKLQDGSDVCLDIDSDNNIVTNNCKCLDKNSRCDPGSQWFKIIDSTRCGADNSLPEISSIVKLISKNLLASFSL
;
A
#
# COMPACT_ATOMS: atom_id res chain seq x y z
N MET A 1 7.62 -69.04 33.51
CA MET A 1 6.64 -68.71 34.57
C MET A 1 7.02 -67.33 35.13
N VAL A 2 6.07 -66.39 35.10
CA VAL A 2 6.05 -65.06 35.76
C VAL A 2 6.81 -63.89 35.10
N ASN A 3 6.01 -63.08 34.37
CA ASN A 3 5.90 -61.61 34.30
C ASN A 3 7.14 -60.70 34.19
N LEU A 4 7.19 -59.90 33.12
CA LEU A 4 6.87 -58.46 33.17
C LEU A 4 6.60 -57.90 31.75
N PHE A 5 5.36 -57.51 31.48
CA PHE A 5 4.96 -56.73 30.30
C PHE A 5 5.31 -55.25 30.56
N TYR A 6 6.22 -54.67 29.77
CA TYR A 6 6.36 -53.21 29.69
C TYR A 6 5.52 -52.69 28.52
N PHE A 7 4.38 -52.09 28.85
CA PHE A 7 3.62 -51.21 27.96
C PHE A 7 4.40 -49.90 27.80
N PHE A 8 4.98 -49.64 26.63
CA PHE A 8 5.36 -48.28 26.24
C PHE A 8 4.10 -47.57 25.74
N LEU A 9 3.47 -46.78 26.60
CA LEU A 9 2.57 -45.70 26.19
C LEU A 9 3.43 -44.61 25.52
N PHE A 10 3.40 -44.54 24.18
CA PHE A 10 3.74 -43.30 23.49
C PHE A 10 2.58 -42.31 23.71
N PRO A 11 2.80 -41.11 24.27
CA PRO A 11 1.80 -40.07 24.18
C PRO A 11 1.75 -39.64 22.71
N LEU A 12 0.60 -39.84 22.07
CA LEU A 12 0.28 -39.21 20.80
C LEU A 12 0.17 -37.69 21.07
N LEU A 13 1.31 -37.00 21.03
CA LEU A 13 1.35 -35.54 20.95
C LEU A 13 0.71 -35.17 19.63
N ALA A 14 -0.59 -34.87 19.66
CA ALA A 14 -1.26 -34.16 18.58
C ALA A 14 -0.56 -32.81 18.44
N LEU A 15 0.43 -32.74 17.53
CA LEU A 15 0.96 -31.48 17.05
C LEU A 15 -0.20 -30.77 16.33
N SER A 16 -0.87 -29.89 17.06
CA SER A 16 -1.72 -28.87 16.45
C SER A 16 -0.81 -28.03 15.55
N THR A 17 -0.87 -28.28 14.24
CA THR A 17 -0.26 -27.43 13.23
C THR A 17 -1.00 -26.10 13.23
N THR A 18 -0.54 -25.17 14.05
CA THR A 18 -0.91 -23.77 13.93
C THR A 18 -0.25 -23.24 12.67
N THR A 19 -1.05 -23.04 11.62
CA THR A 19 -0.64 -22.28 10.45
C THR A 19 -0.34 -20.85 10.91
N THR A 20 0.93 -20.51 11.09
CA THR A 20 1.34 -19.11 11.27
C THR A 20 1.18 -18.40 9.93
N THR A 21 0.01 -17.80 9.73
CA THR A 21 -0.17 -16.72 8.77
C THR A 21 0.83 -15.62 9.09
N SER A 22 1.44 -15.02 8.06
CA SER A 22 2.27 -13.82 8.19
C SER A 22 1.49 -12.80 9.03
N SER A 23 1.93 -12.57 10.26
CA SER A 23 1.34 -11.56 11.12
C SER A 23 1.54 -10.23 10.42
N ALA A 24 0.46 -9.54 10.05
CA ALA A 24 0.52 -8.09 10.00
C ALA A 24 1.02 -7.64 11.38
N ALA A 25 1.93 -6.68 11.44
CA ALA A 25 2.43 -6.16 12.71
C ALA A 25 1.24 -5.73 13.56
N ALA A 26 0.98 -6.46 14.64
CA ALA A 26 0.06 -5.98 15.66
C ALA A 26 0.75 -4.81 16.39
N LEU A 27 -0.01 -3.75 16.57
CA LEU A 27 0.38 -2.42 17.03
C LEU A 27 0.79 -2.34 18.50
N PRO A 28 1.50 -1.27 18.93
CA PRO A 28 1.67 0.06 18.29
C PRO A 28 2.71 0.20 17.15
N LEU A 29 2.34 0.95 16.10
CA LEU A 29 3.30 1.53 15.14
C LEU A 29 3.90 2.83 15.71
N SER A 30 5.08 3.18 15.25
CA SER A 30 5.74 4.46 15.55
C SER A 30 6.41 5.04 14.31
N THR A 31 7.02 6.22 14.43
CA THR A 31 7.77 6.86 13.35
C THR A 31 9.25 6.98 13.72
N GLU A 32 10.10 6.65 12.75
CA GLU A 32 11.56 6.77 12.85
C GLU A 32 12.08 7.40 11.55
N SER A 33 12.57 8.64 11.64
CA SER A 33 12.82 9.46 10.45
C SER A 33 11.57 9.49 9.57
N ARG A 34 11.74 9.47 8.25
CA ARG A 34 10.65 9.46 7.27
C ARG A 34 9.88 8.14 7.16
N TRP A 35 10.10 7.17 8.05
CA TRP A 35 9.49 5.84 7.97
C TRP A 35 8.50 5.60 9.10
N ILE A 36 7.48 4.82 8.79
CA ILE A 36 6.62 4.18 9.78
C ILE A 36 7.24 2.83 10.12
N VAL A 37 7.37 2.52 11.41
CA VAL A 37 8.04 1.31 11.92
C VAL A 37 7.19 0.58 12.96
N ASP A 38 7.40 -0.73 13.06
CA ASP A 38 6.83 -1.56 14.12
C ASP A 38 7.62 -1.42 15.44
N GLU A 39 7.22 -2.13 16.48
CA GLU A 39 7.88 -2.12 17.80
C GLU A 39 9.34 -2.59 17.75
N SER A 40 9.73 -3.32 16.72
CA SER A 40 11.09 -3.81 16.52
C SER A 40 11.95 -2.86 15.67
N GLY A 41 11.41 -1.71 15.26
CA GLY A 41 12.09 -0.75 14.37
C GLY A 41 12.11 -1.20 12.91
N HIS A 42 11.37 -2.24 12.53
CA HIS A 42 11.27 -2.62 11.12
C HIS A 42 10.25 -1.75 10.41
N ARG A 43 10.54 -1.43 9.14
CA ARG A 43 9.63 -0.62 8.34
C ARG A 43 8.28 -1.32 8.13
N ALA A 44 7.22 -0.66 8.54
CA ALA A 44 5.84 -1.06 8.31
C ALA A 44 5.25 -0.24 7.16
N LYS A 45 5.24 -0.82 5.95
CA LYS A 45 4.64 -0.21 4.75
C LYS A 45 3.12 -0.12 4.91
N LEU A 46 2.52 1.02 4.62
CA LEU A 46 1.08 1.16 4.47
C LEU A 46 0.73 1.10 2.97
N ALA A 47 0.08 0.02 2.56
CA ALA A 47 -0.46 -0.18 1.22
C ALA A 47 -1.97 -0.40 1.37
N CYS A 48 -2.69 0.71 1.47
CA CYS A 48 -4.09 0.68 1.90
C CYS A 48 -5.07 0.85 0.73
N VAL A 49 -6.33 0.59 1.04
CA VAL A 49 -7.47 1.01 0.22
C VAL A 49 -8.43 1.85 1.07
N ASN A 50 -9.03 2.88 0.49
CA ASN A 50 -10.07 3.66 1.15
C ASN A 50 -11.40 2.87 1.12
N TRP A 51 -12.07 2.75 2.27
CA TRP A 51 -13.39 2.14 2.37
C TRP A 51 -14.40 3.16 2.92
N PRO A 52 -15.29 3.68 2.06
CA PRO A 52 -16.33 4.61 2.45
C PRO A 52 -17.33 4.00 3.46
N SER A 53 -17.57 4.73 4.55
CA SER A 53 -18.56 4.44 5.62
C SER A 53 -19.14 5.74 6.21
N HIS A 54 -18.78 6.89 5.62
CA HIS A 54 -19.18 8.23 6.09
C HIS A 54 -20.43 8.80 5.41
N LEU A 55 -21.00 8.09 4.43
CA LEU A 55 -22.13 8.54 3.63
C LEU A 55 -23.43 8.55 4.46
N GLU A 56 -24.54 9.00 3.87
CA GLU A 56 -25.83 9.20 4.56
C GLU A 56 -26.31 7.98 5.34
N VAL A 57 -26.02 6.78 4.83
CA VAL A 57 -26.37 5.52 5.50
C VAL A 57 -25.54 5.23 6.76
N MET A 58 -24.34 5.84 6.89
CA MET A 58 -23.37 5.68 7.98
C MET A 58 -22.96 4.22 8.26
N VAL A 59 -22.87 3.44 7.19
CA VAL A 59 -22.45 2.04 7.19
C VAL A 59 -21.51 1.85 6.01
N ALA A 60 -20.51 0.99 6.17
CA ALA A 60 -19.54 0.72 5.12
C ALA A 60 -20.25 0.22 3.85
N GLU A 61 -19.83 0.76 2.69
CA GLU A 61 -20.41 0.41 1.41
C GLU A 61 -20.21 -1.09 1.09
N GLY A 62 -21.17 -1.69 0.38
CA GLY A 62 -21.08 -3.07 -0.12
C GLY A 62 -21.56 -4.18 0.82
N LEU A 63 -21.90 -3.89 2.08
CA LEU A 63 -22.39 -4.90 3.03
C LEU A 63 -23.75 -5.52 2.64
N SER A 64 -24.51 -4.93 1.71
CA SER A 64 -25.71 -5.57 1.16
C SER A 64 -25.39 -6.56 0.04
N LYS A 65 -24.16 -6.50 -0.49
CA LYS A 65 -23.69 -7.32 -1.62
C LYS A 65 -22.86 -8.50 -1.16
N LYS A 66 -22.05 -8.32 -0.11
CA LYS A 66 -21.12 -9.34 0.41
C LYS A 66 -21.00 -9.32 1.94
N PRO A 67 -20.71 -10.46 2.59
CA PRO A 67 -20.34 -10.51 3.99
C PRO A 67 -19.12 -9.65 4.31
N ALA A 68 -19.11 -8.95 5.45
CA ALA A 68 -17.98 -8.11 5.87
C ALA A 68 -16.66 -8.90 5.95
N GLU A 69 -16.70 -10.14 6.45
CA GLU A 69 -15.52 -11.02 6.53
C GLU A 69 -14.99 -11.42 5.15
N GLN A 70 -15.88 -11.58 4.17
CA GLN A 70 -15.48 -11.87 2.80
C GLN A 70 -14.77 -10.66 2.19
N ILE A 71 -15.36 -9.46 2.30
CA ILE A 71 -14.71 -8.21 1.83
C ILE A 71 -13.35 -8.04 2.50
N SER A 72 -13.26 -8.25 3.82
CA SER A 72 -12.01 -8.14 4.58
C SER A 72 -10.94 -9.14 4.12
N SER A 73 -11.34 -10.34 3.68
CA SER A 73 -10.42 -11.34 3.14
C SER A 73 -9.95 -10.97 1.73
N GLU A 74 -10.89 -10.53 0.88
CA GLU A 74 -10.59 -10.10 -0.49
C GLU A 74 -9.63 -8.90 -0.52
N ILE A 75 -9.70 -7.97 0.45
CA ILE A 75 -8.73 -6.87 0.60
C ILE A 75 -7.29 -7.41 0.72
N ILE A 76 -7.09 -8.48 1.48
CA ILE A 76 -5.77 -9.13 1.64
C ILE A 76 -5.37 -9.86 0.35
N ASP A 77 -6.30 -10.57 -0.28
CA ASP A 77 -6.04 -11.30 -1.53
C ASP A 77 -5.64 -10.35 -2.67
N LEU A 78 -6.12 -9.10 -2.62
CA LEU A 78 -5.72 -8.01 -3.53
C LEU A 78 -4.38 -7.37 -3.16
N GLY A 79 -3.74 -7.80 -2.06
CA GLY A 79 -2.42 -7.37 -1.61
C GLY A 79 -2.42 -6.11 -0.74
N PHE A 80 -3.58 -5.58 -0.35
CA PHE A 80 -3.64 -4.47 0.60
C PHE A 80 -3.43 -5.01 2.03
N ASN A 81 -2.73 -4.22 2.86
CA ASN A 81 -2.50 -4.57 4.26
C ASN A 81 -3.21 -3.63 5.24
N CYS A 82 -3.84 -2.56 4.74
CA CYS A 82 -4.60 -1.61 5.53
C CYS A 82 -5.87 -1.11 4.83
N VAL A 83 -6.79 -0.58 5.62
CA VAL A 83 -7.96 0.16 5.16
C VAL A 83 -7.98 1.53 5.81
N ARG A 84 -8.10 2.59 4.99
CA ARG A 84 -8.50 3.92 5.46
C ARG A 84 -10.03 3.95 5.52
N LEU A 85 -10.57 3.74 6.71
CA LEU A 85 -12.00 3.60 6.97
C LEU A 85 -12.57 4.96 7.37
N THR A 86 -13.27 5.57 6.43
CA THR A 86 -13.87 6.90 6.61
C THR A 86 -14.99 6.87 7.66
N TRP A 87 -15.21 7.99 8.36
CA TRP A 87 -16.37 8.16 9.24
C TRP A 87 -16.83 9.62 9.33
N PRO A 88 -18.13 9.88 9.56
CA PRO A 88 -18.66 11.23 9.72
C PRO A 88 -18.70 11.64 11.19
N LEU A 89 -18.39 12.89 11.52
CA LEU A 89 -18.32 13.38 12.90
C LEU A 89 -19.61 13.09 13.69
N PHE A 90 -20.77 13.34 13.07
CA PHE A 90 -22.06 13.22 13.74
C PHE A 90 -22.40 11.79 14.16
N LEU A 91 -21.80 10.76 13.56
CA LEU A 91 -21.94 9.38 14.03
C LEU A 91 -21.44 9.22 15.48
N PHE A 92 -20.45 10.00 15.89
CA PHE A 92 -19.85 9.94 17.22
C PHE A 92 -20.24 11.11 18.13
N THR A 93 -20.91 12.14 17.62
CA THR A 93 -21.27 13.32 18.43
C THR A 93 -22.76 13.58 18.54
N ASN A 94 -23.61 12.93 17.74
CA ASN A 94 -25.07 13.02 17.81
C ASN A 94 -25.63 11.67 18.27
N ASP A 95 -25.96 11.55 19.56
CA ASP A 95 -26.41 10.27 20.13
C ASP A 95 -27.75 9.80 19.55
N THR A 96 -28.66 10.71 19.18
CA THR A 96 -29.91 10.35 18.49
C THR A 96 -29.63 9.71 17.14
N LEU A 97 -28.76 10.31 16.33
CA LEU A 97 -28.33 9.77 15.05
C LEU A 97 -27.63 8.41 15.23
N ALA A 98 -26.66 8.35 16.14
CA ALA A 98 -25.87 7.15 16.42
C ALA A 98 -26.71 5.95 16.88
N SER A 99 -27.84 6.23 17.55
CA SER A 99 -28.75 5.22 18.10
C SER A 99 -29.71 4.60 17.08
N LEU A 100 -29.89 5.22 15.91
CA LEU A 100 -30.68 4.62 14.82
C LEU A 100 -30.11 3.26 14.46
N THR A 101 -30.96 2.27 14.20
CA THR A 101 -30.48 1.00 13.65
C THR A 101 -30.11 1.15 12.18
N VAL A 102 -29.24 0.26 11.68
CA VAL A 102 -28.94 0.18 10.24
C VAL A 102 -30.24 0.06 9.44
N ARG A 103 -31.17 -0.81 9.86
CA ARG A 103 -32.49 -0.95 9.24
C ARG A 103 -33.27 0.36 9.21
N GLN A 104 -33.29 1.12 10.31
CA GLN A 104 -33.99 2.41 10.37
C GLN A 104 -33.36 3.43 9.44
N SER A 105 -32.02 3.56 9.45
CA SER A 105 -31.27 4.44 8.56
C SER A 105 -31.63 4.16 7.09
N PHE A 106 -31.59 2.90 6.68
CA PHE A 106 -31.90 2.50 5.32
C PHE A 106 -33.39 2.68 4.96
N LYS A 107 -34.32 2.41 5.89
CA LYS A 107 -35.76 2.65 5.68
C LYS A 107 -36.07 4.14 5.48
N ASN A 108 -35.43 5.00 6.28
CA ASN A 108 -35.61 6.45 6.19
C ASN A 108 -35.15 7.01 4.84
N LEU A 109 -34.20 6.32 4.18
CA LEU A 109 -33.69 6.66 2.85
C LEU A 109 -34.37 5.87 1.71
N GLY A 110 -35.38 5.04 2.00
CA GLY A 110 -36.09 4.24 0.98
C GLY A 110 -35.30 3.06 0.40
N LEU A 111 -34.21 2.63 1.04
CA LEU A 111 -33.27 1.64 0.53
C LEU A 111 -33.68 0.18 0.85
N PHE A 112 -34.90 -0.21 0.46
CA PHE A 112 -35.48 -1.52 0.83
C PHE A 112 -34.73 -2.73 0.25
N GLU A 113 -34.25 -2.64 -0.99
CA GLU A 113 -33.46 -3.72 -1.61
C GLU A 113 -32.14 -3.95 -0.87
N ALA A 114 -31.49 -2.87 -0.43
CA ALA A 114 -30.25 -2.96 0.33
C ALA A 114 -30.47 -3.56 1.72
N ILE A 115 -31.63 -3.33 2.35
CA ILE A 115 -32.04 -4.02 3.58
C ILE A 115 -32.13 -5.53 3.35
N ALA A 116 -32.80 -5.97 2.28
CA ALA A 116 -32.89 -7.39 1.95
C ALA A 116 -31.50 -8.01 1.72
N GLY A 117 -30.63 -7.30 0.98
CA GLY A 117 -29.24 -7.73 0.78
C GLY A 117 -28.44 -7.83 2.08
N LEU A 118 -28.60 -6.87 3.01
CA LEU A 118 -27.97 -6.90 4.34
C LEU A 118 -28.50 -8.06 5.19
N GLN A 119 -29.79 -8.39 5.12
CA GLN A 119 -30.36 -9.53 5.85
C GLN A 119 -29.78 -10.86 5.37
N ILE A 120 -29.44 -10.97 4.08
CA ILE A 120 -28.82 -12.17 3.52
C ILE A 120 -27.34 -12.23 3.86
N ASN A 121 -26.61 -11.15 3.60
CA ASN A 121 -25.15 -11.14 3.64
C ASN A 121 -24.55 -10.82 5.01
N ASN A 122 -25.25 -10.02 5.82
CA ASN A 122 -24.80 -9.57 7.14
C ASN A 122 -25.98 -9.46 8.14
N PRO A 123 -26.72 -10.55 8.41
CA PRO A 123 -27.91 -10.53 9.29
C PRO A 123 -27.62 -10.06 10.72
N SER A 124 -26.38 -10.20 11.19
CA SER A 124 -25.94 -9.74 12.52
C SER A 124 -25.77 -8.20 12.62
N ILE A 125 -25.71 -7.50 11.49
CA ILE A 125 -25.44 -6.04 11.43
C ILE A 125 -26.73 -5.23 11.30
N ILE A 126 -27.74 -5.74 10.56
CA ILE A 126 -28.89 -4.95 10.11
C ILE A 126 -29.74 -4.33 11.23
N ASP A 127 -29.77 -4.92 12.42
CA ASP A 127 -30.52 -4.40 13.57
C ASP A 127 -29.63 -3.78 14.66
N LEU A 128 -28.32 -3.66 14.43
CA LEU A 128 -27.43 -2.88 15.29
C LEU A 128 -27.68 -1.38 15.10
N SER A 129 -27.47 -0.61 16.17
CA SER A 129 -27.32 0.85 16.05
C SER A 129 -26.15 1.19 15.13
N LEU A 130 -26.21 2.28 14.36
CA LEU A 130 -25.16 2.70 13.42
C LEU A 130 -23.76 2.71 14.06
N ILE A 131 -23.65 3.24 15.28
CA ILE A 131 -22.36 3.27 15.99
C ILE A 131 -21.81 1.86 16.30
N ASN A 132 -22.70 0.89 16.55
CA ASN A 132 -22.31 -0.51 16.81
C ASN A 132 -22.11 -1.30 15.52
N ALA A 133 -22.72 -0.91 14.39
CA ALA A 133 -22.41 -1.47 13.08
C ALA A 133 -20.99 -1.06 12.61
N TYR A 134 -20.55 0.14 13.00
CA TYR A 134 -19.18 0.61 12.78
C TYR A 134 -18.18 -0.06 13.75
N LYS A 135 -18.47 -0.08 15.05
CA LYS A 135 -17.59 -0.59 16.13
C LYS A 135 -17.61 -2.10 16.29
N SER A 136 -16.45 -2.72 16.50
CA SER A 136 -16.38 -4.06 17.09
C SER A 136 -16.93 -4.09 18.53
N ARG A 137 -17.81 -5.04 18.87
CA ARG A 137 -17.95 -5.52 20.25
C ARG A 137 -17.45 -6.96 20.33
N CYS A 138 -16.24 -7.15 20.85
CA CYS A 138 -15.89 -8.39 21.54
C CYS A 138 -16.13 -8.15 23.03
N THR A 139 -17.34 -8.43 23.52
CA THR A 139 -17.54 -8.57 24.97
C THR A 139 -17.20 -10.00 25.35
N ALA A 140 -16.02 -10.21 25.91
CA ALA A 140 -15.75 -11.40 26.72
C ALA A 140 -16.47 -11.19 28.05
N GLN A 141 -17.64 -11.81 28.24
CA GLN A 141 -18.31 -11.84 29.54
C GLN A 141 -18.16 -13.24 30.11
N MET A 142 -17.36 -13.40 31.17
CA MET A 142 -17.39 -14.62 31.98
C MET A 142 -18.70 -14.62 32.77
N ILE A 143 -19.63 -15.50 32.39
CA ILE A 143 -20.80 -15.84 33.21
C ILE A 143 -20.72 -17.33 33.51
N ASN A 144 -20.68 -17.66 34.81
CA ASN A 144 -20.79 -18.98 35.44
C ASN A 144 -20.94 -20.21 34.53
N ILE A 145 -19.91 -21.08 34.52
CA ILE A 145 -19.88 -22.56 34.26
C ILE A 145 -20.87 -23.11 33.20
N HIS A 146 -21.25 -22.29 32.22
CA HIS A 146 -21.90 -22.69 30.99
C HIS A 146 -21.29 -21.84 29.88
N LEU A 147 -20.63 -22.51 28.95
CA LEU A 147 -20.07 -21.91 27.75
C LEU A 147 -21.24 -21.47 26.86
N VAL A 148 -21.86 -20.34 27.19
CA VAL A 148 -22.80 -19.67 26.29
C VAL A 148 -21.94 -18.99 25.24
N THR A 149 -22.09 -19.49 24.02
CA THR A 149 -21.46 -19.10 22.76
C THR A 149 -20.97 -17.66 22.74
N ASN A 150 -19.69 -17.47 22.47
CA ASN A 150 -19.08 -16.19 22.09
C ASN A 150 -19.95 -15.51 21.02
N VAL A 151 -20.77 -14.52 21.39
CA VAL A 151 -21.44 -13.66 20.40
C VAL A 151 -20.41 -12.65 19.94
N ILE A 152 -19.59 -13.04 18.96
CA ILE A 152 -18.69 -12.15 18.25
C ILE A 152 -19.58 -11.26 17.37
N PHE A 153 -19.85 -10.03 17.81
CA PHE A 153 -20.51 -9.05 16.94
C PHE A 153 -19.51 -8.64 15.86
N GLN A 154 -19.71 -9.17 14.64
CA GLN A 154 -18.96 -8.79 13.44
C GLN A 154 -19.41 -7.41 12.95
N ALA A 155 -18.85 -6.37 13.54
CA ALA A 155 -18.84 -5.05 12.92
C ALA A 155 -17.64 -4.89 11.99
N VAL A 156 -17.66 -3.88 11.13
CA VAL A 156 -16.67 -3.67 10.07
C VAL A 156 -15.24 -3.65 10.61
N VAL A 157 -14.98 -2.86 11.66
CA VAL A 157 -13.67 -2.81 12.33
C VAL A 157 -13.26 -4.17 12.89
N GLY A 158 -14.21 -4.92 13.48
CA GLY A 158 -13.95 -6.24 14.03
C GLY A 158 -13.62 -7.28 12.97
N SER A 159 -14.26 -7.20 11.81
CA SER A 159 -14.00 -8.05 10.66
C SER A 159 -12.59 -7.83 10.09
N LEU A 160 -12.20 -6.56 9.92
CA LEU A 160 -10.85 -6.18 9.47
C LEU A 160 -9.78 -6.63 10.48
N ALA A 161 -10.00 -6.35 11.77
CA ALA A 161 -9.10 -6.75 12.84
C ALA A 161 -8.92 -8.27 12.95
N LYS A 162 -10.00 -9.07 12.81
CA LYS A 162 -9.93 -10.54 12.82
C LYS A 162 -9.09 -11.09 11.65
N LYS A 163 -8.99 -10.34 10.55
CA LYS A 163 -8.18 -10.67 9.38
C LYS A 163 -6.78 -10.06 9.42
N ASN A 164 -6.42 -9.42 10.54
CA ASN A 164 -5.16 -8.72 10.73
C ASN A 164 -4.94 -7.59 9.71
N VAL A 165 -6.02 -6.96 9.23
CA VAL A 165 -5.93 -5.78 8.36
C VAL A 165 -5.81 -4.55 9.24
N MET A 166 -4.76 -3.76 9.01
CA MET A 166 -4.54 -2.49 9.71
C MET A 166 -5.63 -1.48 9.34
N ILE A 167 -6.03 -0.64 10.28
CA ILE A 167 -7.18 0.28 10.13
C ILE A 167 -6.71 1.70 10.45
N ILE A 168 -6.89 2.59 9.49
CA ILE A 168 -6.70 4.02 9.65
C ILE A 168 -8.10 4.64 9.73
N LEU A 169 -8.45 5.23 10.86
CA LEU A 169 -9.75 5.88 11.02
C LEU A 169 -9.66 7.32 10.51
N ASP A 170 -10.42 7.62 9.46
CA ASP A 170 -10.39 8.94 8.81
C ASP A 170 -11.66 9.74 9.10
N ASN A 171 -11.52 10.89 9.77
CA ASN A 171 -12.64 11.82 9.89
C ASN A 171 -12.90 12.53 8.55
N HIS A 172 -13.76 11.93 7.74
CA HIS A 172 -13.93 12.35 6.36
C HIS A 172 -14.82 13.59 6.19
N THR A 173 -15.92 13.63 6.94
CA THR A 173 -16.87 14.75 6.95
C THR A 173 -17.43 14.97 8.34
N SER A 174 -18.16 16.06 8.54
CA SER A 174 -18.89 16.26 9.79
C SER A 174 -20.31 15.70 9.70
N LYS A 175 -21.07 16.21 8.73
CA LYS A 175 -22.39 15.70 8.40
C LYS A 175 -22.25 14.50 7.44
N PRO A 176 -22.94 13.37 7.69
CA PRO A 176 -22.92 12.25 6.77
C PRO A 176 -23.38 12.65 5.37
N GLY A 177 -22.68 12.19 4.33
CA GLY A 177 -22.96 12.53 2.94
C GLY A 177 -21.72 12.63 2.06
N TRP A 178 -21.93 12.85 0.76
CA TRP A 178 -20.87 13.00 -0.23
C TRP A 178 -20.13 14.34 -0.09
N CYS A 179 -18.85 14.34 -0.42
CA CYS A 179 -17.95 15.49 -0.48
C CYS A 179 -17.18 15.42 -1.83
N CYS A 180 -16.35 16.36 -2.26
CA CYS A 180 -15.72 17.42 -1.50
C CYS A 180 -15.74 18.70 -2.34
N SER A 181 -16.78 19.52 -2.18
CA SER A 181 -16.88 20.81 -2.87
C SER A 181 -16.42 21.95 -1.97
N ASN A 182 -16.20 23.14 -2.55
CA ASN A 182 -15.95 24.35 -1.76
C ASN A 182 -17.19 24.84 -0.98
N PHE A 183 -18.36 24.24 -1.20
CA PHE A 183 -19.64 24.74 -0.72
C PHE A 183 -20.45 23.70 0.06
N ASP A 184 -19.87 22.54 0.37
CA ASP A 184 -20.55 21.48 1.13
C ASP A 184 -20.66 21.78 2.63
N GLY A 185 -20.07 22.89 3.09
CA GLY A 185 -20.13 23.32 4.48
C GLY A 185 -19.28 22.49 5.45
N ASN A 186 -18.37 21.67 4.93
CA ASN A 186 -17.48 20.79 5.70
C ASN A 186 -15.99 21.10 5.46
N GLY A 187 -15.65 22.09 4.64
CA GLY A 187 -14.29 22.29 4.12
C GLY A 187 -13.27 22.78 5.15
N PHE A 188 -13.65 23.67 6.08
CA PHE A 188 -12.71 24.23 7.05
C PHE A 188 -13.35 24.52 8.41
N PHE A 189 -12.50 24.70 9.43
CA PHE A 189 -12.94 25.04 10.78
C PHE A 189 -13.87 26.26 10.78
N GLY A 190 -15.02 26.14 11.44
CA GLY A 190 -16.04 27.20 11.51
C GLY A 190 -17.00 27.23 10.34
N ASP A 191 -16.90 26.33 9.35
CA ASP A 191 -17.97 26.12 8.38
C ASP A 191 -19.25 25.61 9.05
N VAL A 192 -20.37 25.74 8.35
CA VAL A 192 -21.72 25.47 8.88
C VAL A 192 -21.87 24.09 9.52
N CYS A 193 -21.17 23.08 9.01
CA CYS A 193 -21.17 21.73 9.60
C CYS A 193 -19.88 21.39 10.37
N PHE A 194 -18.88 22.28 10.39
CA PHE A 194 -17.57 21.99 10.99
C PHE A 194 -17.26 22.88 12.20
N ASN A 195 -17.86 22.53 13.35
CA ASN A 195 -17.51 23.11 14.63
C ASN A 195 -16.22 22.45 15.19
N PRO A 196 -15.14 23.21 15.46
CA PRO A 196 -13.86 22.66 15.90
C PRO A 196 -13.90 22.02 17.30
N ASP A 197 -14.66 22.57 18.24
CA ASP A 197 -14.77 22.01 19.60
C ASP A 197 -15.54 20.68 19.58
N LEU A 198 -16.60 20.61 18.77
CA LEU A 198 -17.33 19.37 18.54
C LEU A 198 -16.45 18.32 17.84
N TRP A 199 -15.62 18.76 16.89
CA TRP A 199 -14.67 17.89 16.19
C TRP A 199 -13.62 17.30 17.13
N ILE A 200 -12.98 18.11 17.97
CA ILE A 200 -12.04 17.63 19.00
C ILE A 200 -12.73 16.61 19.91
N LYS A 201 -13.96 16.89 20.37
CA LYS A 201 -14.75 15.94 21.18
C LYS A 201 -15.00 14.62 20.44
N GLY A 202 -15.32 14.68 19.15
CA GLY A 202 -15.50 13.50 18.30
C GLY A 202 -14.23 12.69 18.15
N LEU A 203 -13.11 13.34 17.84
CA LEU A 203 -11.79 12.70 17.76
C LEU A 203 -11.42 11.99 19.06
N THR A 204 -11.54 12.66 20.21
CA THR A 204 -11.30 12.07 21.52
C THR A 204 -12.19 10.86 21.77
N ARG A 205 -13.48 10.94 21.43
CA ARG A 205 -14.42 9.82 21.60
C ARG A 205 -14.01 8.62 20.75
N VAL A 206 -13.65 8.84 19.48
CA VAL A 206 -13.21 7.78 18.56
C VAL A 206 -11.90 7.15 19.05
N ALA A 207 -10.90 7.96 19.40
CA ALA A 207 -9.64 7.49 19.96
C ALA A 207 -9.87 6.62 21.20
N THR A 208 -10.74 7.07 22.12
CA THR A 208 -11.10 6.34 23.35
C THR A 208 -11.78 5.00 23.05
N ILE A 209 -12.72 4.98 22.10
CA ILE A 209 -13.47 3.77 21.71
C ILE A 209 -12.53 2.68 21.20
N PHE A 210 -11.49 3.05 20.46
CA PHE A 210 -10.60 2.11 19.77
C PHE A 210 -9.24 1.92 20.44
N ASN A 211 -9.06 2.44 21.66
CA ASN A 211 -7.80 2.32 22.42
C ASN A 211 -7.35 0.86 22.61
N ASP A 212 -8.31 -0.05 22.83
CA ASP A 212 -8.05 -1.48 23.04
C ASP A 212 -8.14 -2.31 21.74
N THR A 213 -8.13 -1.66 20.57
CA THR A 213 -8.19 -2.35 19.26
C THR A 213 -6.82 -2.33 18.58
N PRO A 214 -5.99 -3.39 18.71
CA PRO A 214 -4.59 -3.41 18.26
C PRO A 214 -4.41 -3.46 16.73
N TYR A 215 -5.48 -3.33 15.95
CA TYR A 215 -5.43 -3.15 14.49
C TYR A 215 -5.87 -1.76 14.05
N VAL A 216 -6.37 -0.91 14.94
CA VAL A 216 -6.55 0.52 14.65
C VAL A 216 -5.21 1.21 14.84
N VAL A 217 -4.50 1.43 13.72
CA VAL A 217 -3.08 1.83 13.68
C VAL A 217 -2.87 3.33 13.69
N ALA A 218 -3.86 4.06 13.18
CA ALA A 218 -3.74 5.49 12.98
C ALA A 218 -5.10 6.16 12.96
N MET A 219 -5.09 7.47 13.22
CA MET A 219 -6.23 8.35 13.02
C MET A 219 -5.83 9.51 12.11
N SER A 220 -6.49 9.62 10.96
CA SER A 220 -6.45 10.81 10.11
C SER A 220 -7.46 11.81 10.63
N LEU A 221 -6.95 12.99 11.01
CA LEU A 221 -7.70 13.92 11.84
C LEU A 221 -8.84 14.60 11.08
N ARG A 222 -8.64 14.91 9.79
CA ARG A 222 -9.65 15.55 8.95
C ARG A 222 -9.31 15.45 7.47
N ASN A 223 -10.23 14.96 6.66
CA ASN A 223 -10.09 14.91 5.21
C ASN A 223 -10.20 16.30 4.54
N GLU A 224 -9.23 16.62 3.68
CA GLU A 224 -9.27 17.69 2.68
C GLU A 224 -9.66 19.08 3.21
N LEU A 225 -8.85 19.66 4.12
CA LEU A 225 -9.11 21.04 4.54
C LEU A 225 -9.04 21.99 3.34
N ARG A 226 -10.10 22.77 3.10
CA ARG A 226 -10.32 23.50 1.84
C ARG A 226 -11.31 24.66 1.99
N GLY A 227 -11.54 25.39 0.90
CA GLY A 227 -12.56 26.44 0.83
C GLY A 227 -12.05 27.82 1.23
N SER A 228 -12.92 28.82 1.12
CA SER A 228 -12.54 30.24 1.25
C SER A 228 -12.18 30.68 2.67
N ARG A 229 -12.57 29.90 3.70
CA ARG A 229 -12.22 30.17 5.10
C ARG A 229 -10.82 29.71 5.50
N GLN A 230 -10.18 28.88 4.66
CA GLN A 230 -8.93 28.23 5.01
C GLN A 230 -7.85 29.27 5.34
N ASN A 231 -7.16 29.05 6.45
CA ASN A 231 -6.05 29.89 6.87
C ASN A 231 -5.07 29.09 7.74
N VAL A 232 -3.81 29.52 7.76
CA VAL A 232 -2.72 28.81 8.43
C VAL A 232 -2.82 28.90 9.96
N ASP A 233 -3.31 30.02 10.50
CA ASP A 233 -3.38 30.23 11.95
C ASP A 233 -4.38 29.28 12.62
N ASP A 234 -5.57 29.14 12.04
CA ASP A 234 -6.57 28.19 12.51
C ASP A 234 -6.14 26.74 12.25
N TRP A 235 -5.43 26.46 11.15
CA TRP A 235 -4.85 25.14 10.92
C TRP A 235 -3.93 24.76 12.08
N TYR A 236 -2.97 25.61 12.47
CA TYR A 236 -2.09 25.32 13.62
C TYR A 236 -2.88 25.18 14.91
N ARG A 237 -3.82 26.09 15.16
CA ARG A 237 -4.62 26.13 16.38
C ARG A 237 -5.39 24.84 16.58
N TYR A 238 -6.09 24.36 15.55
CA TYR A 238 -7.01 23.23 15.69
C TYR A 238 -6.35 21.88 15.38
N MET A 239 -5.47 21.79 14.38
CA MET A 239 -4.79 20.52 14.09
C MET A 239 -3.89 20.08 15.24
N GLN A 240 -3.17 21.00 15.89
CA GLN A 240 -2.40 20.65 17.09
C GLN A 240 -3.33 20.24 18.24
N LYS A 241 -4.43 20.95 18.49
CA LYS A 241 -5.39 20.57 19.54
C LYS A 241 -6.02 19.19 19.28
N GLY A 242 -6.38 18.89 18.04
CA GLY A 242 -6.90 17.59 17.64
C GLY A 242 -5.86 16.48 17.83
N ALA A 243 -4.61 16.74 17.45
CA ALA A 243 -3.51 15.80 17.61
C ALA A 243 -3.24 15.46 19.08
N GLU A 244 -3.14 16.48 19.94
CA GLU A 244 -2.97 16.32 21.39
C GLU A 244 -4.14 15.55 22.00
N ALA A 245 -5.37 15.87 21.60
CA ALA A 245 -6.57 15.21 22.10
C ALA A 245 -6.68 13.74 21.69
N VAL A 246 -6.23 13.38 20.48
CA VAL A 246 -6.15 11.98 20.04
C VAL A 246 -5.06 11.23 20.80
N HIS A 247 -3.84 11.77 20.84
CA HIS A 247 -2.71 11.11 21.50
C HIS A 247 -2.96 10.92 23.00
N ALA A 248 -3.57 11.90 23.68
CA ALA A 248 -3.93 11.78 25.09
C ALA A 248 -4.98 10.68 25.35
N ALA A 249 -5.90 10.45 24.41
CA ALA A 249 -6.96 9.44 24.54
C ALA A 249 -6.51 8.04 24.08
N ASN A 250 -5.57 7.97 23.13
CA ASN A 250 -5.02 6.73 22.59
C ASN A 250 -3.57 6.99 22.12
N PRO A 251 -2.56 6.70 22.96
CA PRO A 251 -1.16 6.88 22.60
C PRO A 251 -0.63 5.78 21.66
N ASN A 252 -1.42 4.73 21.40
CA ASN A 252 -0.99 3.60 20.57
C ASN A 252 -1.07 3.92 19.07
N VAL A 253 -1.98 4.80 18.66
CA VAL A 253 -2.18 5.18 17.25
C VAL A 253 -1.18 6.21 16.75
N LEU A 254 -0.85 6.14 15.45
CA LEU A 254 -0.27 7.26 14.73
C LEU A 254 -1.31 8.38 14.56
N VAL A 255 -0.87 9.62 14.61
CA VAL A 255 -1.68 10.81 14.37
C VAL A 255 -1.31 11.39 13.01
N ILE A 256 -2.26 11.38 12.07
CA ILE A 256 -2.04 11.82 10.70
C ILE A 256 -2.64 13.23 10.51
N LEU A 257 -1.81 14.19 10.11
CA LEU A 257 -2.21 15.57 9.86
C LEU A 257 -2.34 15.85 8.37
N SER A 258 -3.53 16.32 7.98
CA SER A 258 -3.87 16.77 6.64
C SER A 258 -3.38 18.19 6.31
N GLY A 259 -3.26 18.47 5.03
CA GLY A 259 -2.80 19.75 4.49
C GLY A 259 -3.95 20.71 4.18
N LEU A 260 -3.61 21.86 3.61
CA LEU A 260 -4.58 22.78 3.03
C LEU A 260 -4.83 22.44 1.56
N ASN A 261 -5.87 23.05 1.01
CA ASN A 261 -6.18 23.04 -0.40
C ASN A 261 -6.41 21.61 -0.95
N TYR A 262 -7.32 20.88 -0.29
CA TYR A 262 -7.62 19.47 -0.58
C TYR A 262 -6.45 18.54 -0.28
N ASP A 263 -5.76 18.77 0.85
CA ASP A 263 -4.57 18.02 1.26
C ASP A 263 -3.47 18.03 0.19
N ARG A 264 -3.30 19.17 -0.49
CA ARG A 264 -2.27 19.36 -1.52
C ARG A 264 -1.14 20.27 -1.09
N ASP A 265 -1.31 21.01 0.01
CA ASP A 265 -0.35 22.03 0.43
C ASP A 265 -0.04 21.97 1.93
N LEU A 266 1.21 21.62 2.23
CA LEU A 266 1.83 21.64 3.55
C LEU A 266 3.02 22.61 3.60
N SER A 267 3.21 23.45 2.57
CA SER A 267 4.41 24.28 2.41
C SER A 267 4.59 25.33 3.51
N PHE A 268 3.51 25.68 4.21
CA PHE A 268 3.57 26.57 5.37
C PHE A 268 4.36 25.97 6.55
N LEU A 269 4.53 24.64 6.60
CA LEU A 269 5.34 23.96 7.62
C LEU A 269 6.85 24.21 7.46
N LEU A 270 7.33 24.60 6.26
CA LEU A 270 8.71 25.06 6.06
C LEU A 270 9.04 26.28 6.92
N LYS A 271 8.05 27.16 7.14
CA LYS A 271 8.24 28.41 7.90
C LYS A 271 8.10 28.20 9.40
N LYS A 272 7.27 27.25 9.81
CA LYS A 272 6.95 26.96 11.21
C LYS A 272 6.64 25.47 11.35
N PRO A 273 7.42 24.66 12.06
CA PRO A 273 7.03 23.28 12.32
C PRO A 273 5.84 23.23 13.28
N VAL A 274 5.09 22.12 13.28
CA VAL A 274 4.10 21.85 14.33
C VAL A 274 4.80 21.68 15.68
N SER A 275 4.12 22.09 16.74
CA SER A 275 4.57 21.88 18.12
C SER A 275 3.59 20.96 18.83
N LEU A 276 4.05 19.76 19.17
CA LEU A 276 3.29 18.72 19.85
C LEU A 276 4.07 18.22 21.07
N SER A 277 3.36 17.76 22.09
CA SER A 277 3.92 17.23 23.34
C SER A 277 4.51 15.82 23.19
N PHE A 278 4.17 15.13 22.10
CA PHE A 278 4.58 13.77 21.80
C PHE A 278 5.47 13.69 20.55
N SER A 279 6.27 12.63 20.48
CA SER A 279 7.14 12.32 19.34
C SER A 279 6.87 10.90 18.82
N ASN A 280 7.47 10.55 17.68
CA ASN A 280 7.45 9.20 17.10
C ASN A 280 6.05 8.65 16.76
N LYS A 281 5.04 9.52 16.62
CA LYS A 281 3.65 9.16 16.28
C LYS A 281 3.06 10.02 15.16
N LEU A 282 3.78 11.04 14.71
CA LEU A 282 3.28 12.04 13.76
C LEU A 282 3.55 11.61 12.31
N VAL A 283 2.50 11.66 11.49
CA VAL A 283 2.55 11.46 10.04
C VAL A 283 1.83 12.62 9.35
N PHE A 284 2.28 13.02 8.17
CA PHE A 284 1.55 13.98 7.33
C PHE A 284 0.91 13.28 6.14
N GLU A 285 -0.23 13.77 5.68
CA GLU A 285 -0.91 13.21 4.51
C GLU A 285 -1.08 14.18 3.34
N LEU A 286 -1.14 13.61 2.13
CA LEU A 286 -1.27 14.31 0.86
C LEU A 286 -2.26 13.58 -0.05
N HIS A 287 -3.06 14.32 -0.82
CA HIS A 287 -3.89 13.78 -1.89
C HIS A 287 -3.34 14.19 -3.27
N TRP A 288 -3.39 13.27 -4.23
CA TRP A 288 -3.03 13.59 -5.62
C TRP A 288 -3.81 12.73 -6.63
N TYR A 289 -4.55 13.41 -7.51
CA TYR A 289 -5.29 12.81 -8.60
C TYR A 289 -4.94 13.44 -9.95
N GLY A 290 -5.13 12.72 -11.05
CA GLY A 290 -4.91 13.25 -12.40
C GLY A 290 -5.75 14.50 -12.69
N PHE A 291 -7.02 14.51 -12.27
CA PHE A 291 -7.91 15.67 -12.42
C PHE A 291 -7.50 16.89 -11.58
N SER A 292 -6.65 16.71 -10.56
CA SER A 292 -6.13 17.82 -9.74
C SER A 292 -5.26 18.79 -10.56
N ASP A 293 -4.82 18.34 -11.73
CA ASP A 293 -3.97 19.07 -12.66
C ASP A 293 -4.73 19.49 -13.93
N GLY A 294 -6.07 19.43 -13.89
CA GLY A 294 -6.94 19.66 -15.04
C GLY A 294 -6.70 18.62 -16.15
N GLU A 295 -6.63 19.08 -17.39
CA GLU A 295 -6.40 18.24 -18.57
C GLU A 295 -4.91 18.20 -18.99
N ALA A 296 -3.99 18.57 -18.09
CA ALA A 296 -2.57 18.68 -18.42
C ALA A 296 -1.97 17.34 -18.87
N TRP A 297 -2.40 16.21 -18.29
CA TRP A 297 -1.91 14.88 -18.67
C TRP A 297 -2.43 14.43 -20.04
N GLU A 298 -3.60 14.91 -20.45
CA GLU A 298 -4.15 14.62 -21.77
C GLU A 298 -3.55 15.52 -22.87
N ASN A 299 -3.44 16.82 -22.60
CA ASN A 299 -3.15 17.83 -23.62
C ASN A 299 -1.70 18.33 -23.63
N GLY A 300 -0.96 18.17 -22.52
CA GLY A 300 0.39 18.67 -22.34
C GLY A 300 1.47 17.70 -22.81
N ASN A 301 2.72 18.19 -22.86
CA ASN A 301 3.88 17.32 -22.99
C ASN A 301 4.09 16.56 -21.67
N LEU A 302 3.98 15.23 -21.70
CA LEU A 302 4.00 14.40 -20.50
C LEU A 302 5.30 14.45 -19.70
N ASN A 303 6.44 14.71 -20.34
CA ASN A 303 7.71 14.87 -19.62
C ASN A 303 7.72 16.16 -18.79
N GLN A 304 7.26 17.26 -19.38
CA GLN A 304 7.19 18.56 -18.73
C GLN A 304 6.15 18.53 -17.61
N VAL A 305 4.95 18.04 -17.92
CA VAL A 305 3.86 17.91 -16.94
C VAL A 305 4.30 17.05 -15.76
N CYS A 306 4.90 15.88 -15.99
CA CYS A 306 5.36 15.04 -14.89
C CYS A 306 6.46 15.73 -14.06
N GLY A 307 7.46 16.35 -14.71
CA GLY A 307 8.54 17.07 -14.01
C GLY A 307 8.03 18.25 -13.18
N GLU A 308 7.13 19.06 -13.75
CA GLU A 308 6.51 20.21 -13.09
C GLU A 308 5.64 19.79 -11.91
N ARG A 309 4.75 18.80 -12.09
CA ARG A 309 3.83 18.35 -11.03
C ARG A 309 4.55 17.63 -9.90
N VAL A 310 5.52 16.77 -10.19
CA VAL A 310 6.38 16.18 -9.15
C VAL A 310 7.15 17.27 -8.40
N GLY A 311 7.74 18.24 -9.12
CA GLY A 311 8.44 19.36 -8.49
C GLY A 311 7.54 20.20 -7.59
N GLU A 312 6.31 20.47 -8.02
CA GLU A 312 5.29 21.16 -7.22
C GLU A 312 4.94 20.37 -5.95
N THR A 313 4.69 19.07 -6.08
CA THR A 313 4.40 18.18 -4.93
C THR A 313 5.57 18.12 -3.96
N MET A 314 6.82 18.04 -4.44
CA MET A 314 8.00 18.07 -3.58
C MET A 314 8.14 19.38 -2.81
N ARG A 315 7.85 20.52 -3.46
CA ARG A 315 7.86 21.84 -2.80
C ARG A 315 6.72 22.01 -1.79
N LYS A 316 5.57 21.39 -2.04
CA LYS A 316 4.38 21.55 -1.19
C LYS A 316 4.30 20.58 -0.02
N ALA A 317 4.85 19.38 -0.14
CA ALA A 317 4.79 18.36 0.92
C ALA A 317 6.02 17.45 0.97
N GLY A 318 6.64 17.15 -0.19
CA GLY A 318 7.75 16.19 -0.23
C GLY A 318 8.98 16.57 0.61
N PHE A 319 9.19 17.87 0.87
CA PHE A 319 10.25 18.35 1.78
C PHE A 319 10.15 17.76 3.21
N LEU A 320 8.96 17.31 3.63
CA LEU A 320 8.75 16.69 4.95
C LEU A 320 9.53 15.38 5.09
N LEU A 321 9.73 14.66 3.98
CA LEU A 321 10.55 13.45 3.95
C LEU A 321 12.02 13.76 4.27
N ASP A 322 12.53 14.89 3.77
CA ASP A 322 13.90 15.35 4.03
C ASP A 322 14.05 15.87 5.47
N GLN A 323 12.97 16.35 6.07
CA GLN A 323 12.91 16.72 7.49
C GLN A 323 12.73 15.52 8.43
N GLY A 324 12.63 14.29 7.89
CA GLY A 324 12.49 13.09 8.69
C GLY A 324 11.08 12.86 9.21
N TYR A 325 10.05 13.29 8.49
CA TYR A 325 8.65 12.94 8.77
C TYR A 325 8.10 11.99 7.69
N PRO A 326 7.30 10.97 8.06
CA PRO A 326 6.59 10.17 7.08
C PRO A 326 5.54 11.00 6.33
N LEU A 327 5.45 10.78 5.02
CA LEU A 327 4.44 11.36 4.14
C LEU A 327 3.58 10.23 3.57
N PHE A 328 2.31 10.20 3.98
CA PHE A 328 1.32 9.22 3.57
C PHE A 328 0.44 9.80 2.46
N LEU A 329 0.46 9.18 1.28
CA LEU A 329 -0.47 9.56 0.22
C LEU A 329 -1.83 8.91 0.47
N SER A 330 -2.62 9.51 1.35
CA SER A 330 -3.89 8.97 1.86
C SER A 330 -4.98 8.85 0.79
N GLU A 331 -4.84 9.56 -0.33
CA GLU A 331 -5.70 9.38 -1.49
C GLU A 331 -4.98 9.63 -2.82
N PHE A 332 -5.10 8.64 -3.71
CA PHE A 332 -4.88 8.75 -5.14
C PHE A 332 -5.82 7.77 -5.84
N GLY A 333 -6.09 7.98 -7.11
CA GLY A 333 -6.94 7.07 -7.87
C GLY A 333 -6.98 7.42 -9.35
N VAL A 334 -7.53 6.48 -10.12
CA VAL A 334 -7.79 6.61 -11.56
C VAL A 334 -9.13 5.99 -11.90
N ASP A 335 -9.72 6.43 -13.01
CA ASP A 335 -10.84 5.71 -13.61
C ASP A 335 -10.47 4.26 -13.94
N MET A 336 -10.95 3.33 -13.12
CA MET A 336 -10.66 1.91 -13.21
C MET A 336 -11.33 1.24 -14.42
N ARG A 337 -12.13 1.95 -15.23
CA ARG A 337 -12.52 1.46 -16.57
C ARG A 337 -11.34 1.43 -17.54
N GLY A 338 -10.27 2.17 -17.25
CA GLY A 338 -9.05 2.24 -18.06
C GLY A 338 -9.19 3.06 -19.34
N THR A 339 -10.28 3.80 -19.51
CA THR A 339 -10.57 4.60 -20.71
C THR A 339 -10.21 6.08 -20.57
N ASN A 340 -9.94 6.56 -19.35
CA ASN A 340 -9.59 7.96 -19.11
C ASN A 340 -8.11 8.20 -19.41
N VAL A 341 -7.84 8.96 -20.48
CA VAL A 341 -6.47 9.23 -20.96
C VAL A 341 -5.66 10.05 -19.95
N ASN A 342 -6.28 11.06 -19.34
CA ASN A 342 -5.63 11.93 -18.36
C ASN A 342 -5.15 11.12 -17.14
N ASP A 343 -6.03 10.30 -16.57
CA ASP A 343 -5.73 9.46 -15.41
C ASP A 343 -4.70 8.37 -15.71
N ASN A 344 -4.81 7.69 -16.86
CA ASN A 344 -3.87 6.64 -17.24
C ASN A 344 -2.43 7.17 -17.36
N ARG A 345 -2.28 8.38 -17.92
CA ARG A 345 -0.98 9.03 -18.09
C ARG A 345 -0.45 9.61 -16.78
N TYR A 346 -1.31 10.21 -15.96
CA TYR A 346 -1.00 10.60 -14.59
C TYR A 346 -0.42 9.42 -13.79
N LEU A 347 -1.08 8.26 -13.84
CA LEU A 347 -0.68 7.08 -13.08
C LEU A 347 0.74 6.61 -13.42
N ASN A 348 1.17 6.73 -14.69
CA ASN A 348 2.55 6.41 -15.07
C ASN A 348 3.57 7.29 -14.32
N CYS A 349 3.32 8.59 -14.24
CA CYS A 349 4.19 9.52 -13.52
C CYS A 349 4.16 9.25 -12.01
N PHE A 350 2.95 9.10 -11.46
CA PHE A 350 2.72 8.79 -10.06
C PHE A 350 3.50 7.54 -9.62
N MET A 351 3.39 6.44 -10.37
CA MET A 351 4.06 5.18 -10.05
C MET A 351 5.58 5.34 -9.98
N GLY A 352 6.18 6.13 -10.89
CA GLY A 352 7.62 6.39 -10.88
C GLY A 352 8.07 7.17 -9.65
N TRP A 353 7.31 8.20 -9.27
CA TRP A 353 7.58 9.02 -8.08
C TRP A 353 7.35 8.25 -6.78
N ALA A 354 6.24 7.52 -6.67
CA ALA A 354 5.90 6.73 -5.49
C ALA A 354 6.86 5.56 -5.27
N ALA A 355 7.39 4.94 -6.33
CA ALA A 355 8.43 3.92 -6.24
C ALA A 355 9.77 4.50 -5.80
N GLU A 356 10.20 5.63 -6.37
CA GLU A 356 11.46 6.30 -6.04
C GLU A 356 11.53 6.73 -4.57
N LEU A 357 10.46 7.36 -4.09
CA LEU A 357 10.36 7.79 -2.70
C LEU A 357 9.84 6.70 -1.78
N ASP A 358 9.38 5.59 -2.33
CA ASP A 358 8.84 4.46 -1.59
C ASP A 358 7.74 4.90 -0.60
N LEU A 359 6.77 5.67 -1.08
CA LEU A 359 5.74 6.31 -0.25
C LEU A 359 4.76 5.30 0.33
N ASP A 360 4.26 5.57 1.52
CA ASP A 360 3.05 4.93 2.05
C ASP A 360 1.82 5.51 1.33
N TRP A 361 0.80 4.69 1.05
CA TRP A 361 -0.32 5.13 0.19
C TRP A 361 -1.65 4.43 0.49
N ALA A 362 -2.75 5.07 0.08
CA ALA A 362 -4.08 4.49 0.08
C ALA A 362 -4.84 4.78 -1.22
N LEU A 363 -5.25 3.71 -1.91
CA LEU A 363 -5.99 3.81 -3.17
C LEU A 363 -7.44 4.23 -2.90
N TRP A 364 -7.89 5.30 -3.55
CA TRP A 364 -9.31 5.64 -3.68
C TRP A 364 -9.85 4.96 -4.94
N VAL A 365 -10.74 3.96 -4.84
CA VAL A 365 -11.46 3.49 -3.63
C VAL A 365 -11.82 2.00 -3.73
N LEU A 366 -12.10 1.33 -2.61
CA LEU A 366 -12.52 -0.09 -2.62
C LEU A 366 -13.87 -0.28 -3.33
N THR A 367 -14.80 0.60 -3.03
CA THR A 367 -16.23 0.54 -3.40
C THR A 367 -16.47 0.55 -4.90
N GLY A 368 -17.24 -0.42 -5.41
CA GLY A 368 -17.69 -0.43 -6.81
C GLY A 368 -19.04 0.26 -7.05
N SER A 369 -19.87 0.38 -6.02
CA SER A 369 -21.14 1.12 -6.07
C SER A 369 -21.58 1.59 -4.69
N TYR A 370 -22.29 2.72 -4.64
CA TYR A 370 -22.80 3.31 -3.39
C TYR A 370 -24.25 2.95 -3.14
N TYR A 371 -24.62 2.81 -1.87
CA TYR A 371 -26.03 2.73 -1.47
C TYR A 371 -26.84 3.95 -1.94
N LEU A 372 -26.29 5.13 -1.68
CA LEU A 372 -26.84 6.42 -2.08
C LEU A 372 -25.69 7.41 -2.19
N ARG A 373 -25.55 8.03 -3.36
CA ARG A 373 -24.60 9.13 -3.57
C ARG A 373 -25.29 10.22 -4.39
N GLU A 374 -25.35 11.42 -3.84
CA GLU A 374 -25.93 12.60 -4.51
C GLU A 374 -27.35 12.35 -5.03
N GLY A 375 -28.16 11.61 -4.26
CA GLY A 375 -29.54 11.27 -4.61
C GLY A 375 -29.69 10.06 -5.56
N VAL A 376 -28.59 9.47 -6.02
CA VAL A 376 -28.59 8.31 -6.91
C VAL A 376 -28.35 7.02 -6.12
N VAL A 377 -29.33 6.12 -6.14
CA VAL A 377 -29.22 4.78 -5.56
C VAL A 377 -28.37 3.89 -6.47
N GLY A 378 -27.41 3.17 -5.89
CA GLY A 378 -26.56 2.28 -6.68
C GLY A 378 -25.63 3.02 -7.63
N PHE A 379 -25.17 4.23 -7.29
CA PHE A 379 -24.26 5.01 -8.13
C PHE A 379 -23.00 4.19 -8.47
N ASP A 380 -22.62 4.11 -9.74
CA ASP A 380 -21.43 3.37 -10.20
C ASP A 380 -20.14 4.13 -9.90
N GLU A 381 -19.31 3.56 -9.04
CA GLU A 381 -18.01 4.15 -8.70
C GLU A 381 -16.97 3.66 -9.69
N THR A 382 -16.69 4.48 -10.70
CA THR A 382 -15.74 4.12 -11.76
C THR A 382 -14.30 4.13 -11.29
N TYR A 383 -13.97 4.80 -10.18
CA TYR A 383 -12.66 4.72 -9.51
C TYR A 383 -12.56 3.48 -8.58
N GLY A 384 -13.63 2.70 -8.48
CA GLY A 384 -13.75 1.54 -7.61
C GLY A 384 -12.87 0.37 -8.03
N VAL A 385 -12.19 -0.23 -7.06
CA VAL A 385 -11.48 -1.51 -7.20
C VAL A 385 -12.47 -2.61 -7.60
N TYR A 386 -13.60 -2.70 -6.90
CA TYR A 386 -14.69 -3.57 -7.33
C TYR A 386 -15.44 -2.99 -8.53
N ASN A 387 -15.98 -3.88 -9.35
CA ASN A 387 -17.01 -3.53 -10.31
C ASN A 387 -18.35 -3.22 -9.60
N TRP A 388 -19.30 -2.65 -10.34
CA TRP A 388 -20.58 -2.18 -9.80
C TRP A 388 -21.33 -3.20 -8.92
N ASN A 389 -21.36 -4.47 -9.34
CA ASN A 389 -22.09 -5.52 -8.63
C ASN A 389 -21.29 -6.19 -7.50
N TRP A 390 -20.05 -5.74 -7.24
CA TRP A 390 -19.13 -6.30 -6.27
C TRP A 390 -18.69 -7.75 -6.55
N CYS A 391 -18.99 -8.31 -7.72
CA CYS A 391 -18.67 -9.71 -8.04
C CYS A 391 -17.21 -9.91 -8.50
N GLY A 392 -16.47 -8.85 -8.78
CA GLY A 392 -15.06 -8.95 -9.18
C GLY A 392 -14.36 -7.61 -9.22
N VAL A 393 -13.06 -7.66 -9.52
CA VAL A 393 -12.23 -6.48 -9.73
C VAL A 393 -12.58 -5.84 -11.08
N ARG A 394 -12.66 -4.51 -11.13
CA ARG A 394 -12.98 -3.77 -12.36
C ARG A 394 -11.86 -3.85 -13.40
N ASN A 395 -10.61 -3.72 -12.99
CA ASN A 395 -9.46 -3.77 -13.89
C ASN A 395 -8.21 -4.36 -13.22
N GLN A 396 -7.93 -5.62 -13.57
CA GLN A 396 -6.80 -6.37 -13.03
C GLN A 396 -5.46 -5.81 -13.50
N THR A 397 -5.38 -5.25 -14.71
CA THR A 397 -4.14 -4.70 -15.26
C THR A 397 -3.67 -3.47 -14.47
N ILE A 398 -4.59 -2.56 -14.12
CA ILE A 398 -4.27 -1.39 -13.30
C ILE A 398 -3.89 -1.81 -11.88
N LEU A 399 -4.62 -2.76 -11.27
CA LEU A 399 -4.24 -3.26 -9.94
C LEU A 399 -2.89 -3.97 -9.93
N HIS A 400 -2.60 -4.79 -10.93
CA HIS A 400 -1.30 -5.46 -11.06
C HIS A 400 -0.16 -4.46 -11.23
N LYS A 401 -0.41 -3.33 -11.91
CA LYS A 401 0.56 -2.24 -11.97
C LYS A 401 0.81 -1.62 -10.59
N ILE A 402 -0.26 -1.32 -9.83
CA ILE A 402 -0.16 -0.72 -8.48
C ILE A 402 0.48 -1.67 -7.46
N SER A 403 0.28 -2.99 -7.61
CA SER A 403 0.80 -4.00 -6.67
C SER A 403 2.32 -3.96 -6.50
N ALA A 404 3.05 -3.42 -7.48
CA ALA A 404 4.49 -3.18 -7.40
C ALA A 404 4.90 -2.33 -6.17
N LEU A 405 4.00 -1.44 -5.73
CA LEU A 405 4.19 -0.53 -4.60
C LEU A 405 3.70 -1.08 -3.26
N GLN A 406 3.08 -2.28 -3.21
CA GLN A 406 2.50 -2.84 -1.99
C GLN A 406 3.56 -3.26 -0.97
N TYR A 407 4.74 -3.65 -1.46
CA TYR A 407 5.87 -4.00 -0.60
C TYR A 407 6.84 -2.82 -0.47
N PRO A 408 7.58 -2.69 0.65
CA PRO A 408 8.62 -1.67 0.76
C PRO A 408 9.79 -2.00 -0.19
N PHE A 409 10.32 -1.01 -0.92
CA PHE A 409 11.61 -1.13 -1.63
C PHE A 409 12.79 -1.00 -0.66
N LYS A 410 12.71 -0.11 0.34
CA LYS A 410 13.72 0.11 1.40
C LYS A 410 13.25 -0.40 2.77
N GLY A 411 14.16 -0.93 3.57
CA GLY A 411 13.92 -1.38 4.94
C GLY A 411 14.42 -2.79 5.23
N ASN A 412 14.59 -3.12 6.52
CA ASN A 412 14.97 -4.44 6.99
C ASN A 412 13.74 -5.36 6.94
N ILE A 413 13.65 -6.19 5.91
CA ILE A 413 12.55 -7.16 5.79
C ILE A 413 13.04 -8.52 6.29
N ILE A 414 12.36 -9.08 7.29
CA ILE A 414 12.52 -10.48 7.74
C ILE A 414 12.37 -11.49 6.58
N PHE A 415 11.65 -11.10 5.51
CA PHE A 415 11.49 -11.89 4.27
C PHE A 415 12.78 -12.16 3.49
N SER A 416 13.90 -11.50 3.81
CA SER A 416 15.17 -11.77 3.14
C SER A 416 15.52 -13.28 3.14
N TYR A 417 15.19 -14.00 4.20
CA TYR A 417 15.46 -15.43 4.36
C TYR A 417 14.39 -16.35 3.75
N ILE A 418 13.10 -15.98 3.82
CA ILE A 418 12.01 -16.76 3.19
C ILE A 418 12.14 -16.72 1.66
N CYS A 419 12.56 -15.60 1.09
CA CYS A 419 12.78 -15.45 -0.36
C CYS A 419 13.92 -16.35 -0.86
N GLN A 420 14.99 -16.49 -0.07
CA GLN A 420 16.10 -17.39 -0.36
C GLN A 420 15.65 -18.86 -0.29
N PHE A 421 14.79 -19.20 0.68
CA PHE A 421 14.24 -20.54 0.89
C PHE A 421 13.24 -20.96 -0.21
N LEU A 422 12.36 -20.04 -0.64
CA LEU A 422 11.39 -20.26 -1.72
C LEU A 422 12.07 -20.45 -3.09
N ARG A 423 13.19 -19.77 -3.36
CA ARG A 423 14.01 -20.01 -4.57
C ARG A 423 14.63 -21.41 -4.59
N ILE A 424 15.10 -21.90 -3.44
CA ILE A 424 15.65 -23.26 -3.34
C ILE A 424 14.54 -24.28 -3.58
N LEU A 425 13.37 -24.09 -2.99
CA LEU A 425 12.21 -24.98 -3.18
C LEU A 425 11.71 -25.01 -4.63
N SER A 426 11.62 -23.86 -5.31
CA SER A 426 11.17 -23.81 -6.70
C SER A 426 12.15 -24.45 -7.69
N SER A 427 13.45 -24.48 -7.38
CA SER A 427 14.45 -25.20 -8.20
C SER A 427 14.50 -26.72 -7.96
N VAL A 428 13.89 -27.22 -6.88
CA VAL A 428 13.95 -28.64 -6.46
C VAL A 428 12.58 -29.34 -6.58
N ALA A 429 11.50 -28.59 -6.80
CA ALA A 429 10.14 -29.11 -6.93
C ALA A 429 9.90 -29.78 -8.30
N SER A 430 10.40 -31.00 -8.47
CA SER A 430 9.91 -31.94 -9.50
C SER A 430 9.16 -33.13 -8.90
N HIS A 431 9.05 -33.25 -7.57
CA HIS A 431 8.41 -34.41 -6.93
C HIS A 431 7.51 -33.98 -5.77
N THR A 432 6.25 -34.42 -5.84
CA THR A 432 5.11 -34.10 -4.97
C THR A 432 5.27 -34.51 -3.49
N CYS A 433 6.34 -35.22 -3.12
CA CYS A 433 6.60 -35.67 -1.75
C CYS A 433 7.38 -34.66 -0.88
N LEU A 434 8.02 -33.64 -1.47
CA LEU A 434 8.88 -32.68 -0.76
C LEU A 434 8.14 -31.54 -0.04
N ILE A 435 6.82 -31.39 -0.25
CA ILE A 435 6.03 -30.26 0.27
C ILE A 435 5.73 -30.40 1.77
N GLN A 436 5.70 -31.63 2.30
CA GLN A 436 5.42 -31.86 3.72
C GLN A 436 6.67 -31.65 4.61
N GLN A 437 7.87 -31.99 4.11
CA GLN A 437 9.14 -31.84 4.84
C GLN A 437 9.69 -30.40 4.83
N SER A 438 9.28 -29.56 3.87
CA SER A 438 9.69 -28.15 3.81
C SER A 438 9.14 -27.32 4.97
N HIS A 439 7.98 -27.70 5.52
CA HIS A 439 7.36 -27.02 6.67
C HIS A 439 8.12 -27.24 7.99
N GLU A 440 8.62 -28.46 8.24
CA GLU A 440 9.40 -28.77 9.45
C GLU A 440 10.78 -28.13 9.41
N LEU A 441 11.41 -28.08 8.23
CA LEU A 441 12.68 -27.38 8.03
C LEU A 441 12.54 -25.86 8.18
N LEU A 442 11.45 -25.27 7.68
CA LEU A 442 11.15 -23.84 7.84
C LEU A 442 10.98 -23.47 9.34
N SER A 443 10.29 -24.31 10.10
CA SER A 443 10.13 -24.18 11.56
C SER A 443 11.46 -24.33 12.31
N PHE A 444 12.33 -25.23 11.86
CA PHE A 444 13.66 -25.44 12.44
C PHE A 444 14.62 -24.28 12.16
N VAL A 445 14.63 -23.73 10.95
CA VAL A 445 15.46 -22.56 10.57
C VAL A 445 15.00 -21.30 11.31
N LEU A 446 13.69 -21.08 11.44
CA LEU A 446 13.14 -19.96 12.22
C LEU A 446 13.48 -20.04 13.72
N LYS A 447 13.70 -21.25 14.25
CA LYS A 447 14.06 -21.47 15.67
C LYS A 447 15.56 -21.45 15.97
N THR A 448 16.41 -21.66 14.98
CA THR A 448 17.87 -21.81 15.17
C THR A 448 18.67 -20.56 14.81
N ALA A 449 18.06 -19.58 14.13
CA ALA A 449 18.74 -18.35 13.79
C ALA A 449 18.63 -17.33 14.95
N GLY A 450 19.76 -17.16 15.67
CA GLY A 450 19.92 -16.20 16.76
C GLY A 450 20.07 -14.74 16.29
N PRO A 451 20.18 -13.78 17.22
CA PRO A 451 20.16 -12.35 16.95
C PRO A 451 21.48 -11.90 16.32
N GLY A 452 21.55 -11.90 15.01
CA GLY A 452 22.71 -11.48 14.24
C GLY A 452 22.42 -11.58 12.74
N TYR A 453 21.46 -10.78 12.27
CA TYR A 453 20.93 -10.91 10.91
C TYR A 453 21.53 -9.87 9.97
N SER A 454 22.06 -10.34 8.84
CA SER A 454 22.80 -9.55 7.86
C SER A 454 21.92 -8.46 7.23
N GLU A 455 22.34 -7.20 7.37
CA GLU A 455 21.78 -6.05 6.66
C GLU A 455 21.62 -6.36 5.16
N ALA A 456 20.39 -6.24 4.64
CA ALA A 456 20.17 -6.35 3.21
C ALA A 456 20.90 -5.19 2.51
N ARG A 457 21.96 -5.51 1.76
CA ARG A 457 22.86 -4.49 1.19
C ARG A 457 22.12 -3.62 0.17
N LEU A 458 22.03 -2.32 0.46
CA LEU A 458 21.48 -1.30 -0.44
C LEU A 458 22.02 -1.46 -1.87
N HIS A 459 21.12 -1.54 -2.84
CA HIS A 459 21.39 -1.60 -4.28
C HIS A 459 20.28 -0.84 -5.00
N GLN A 460 20.29 -0.85 -6.33
CA GLN A 460 19.25 -0.22 -7.13
C GLN A 460 18.53 -1.23 -8.01
N VAL A 461 17.29 -0.93 -8.35
CA VAL A 461 16.53 -1.62 -9.40
C VAL A 461 16.08 -0.61 -10.44
N ILE A 462 15.92 -1.06 -11.69
CA ILE A 462 15.41 -0.22 -12.77
C ILE A 462 13.92 -0.54 -12.93
N PHE A 463 13.08 0.35 -12.41
CA PHE A 463 11.62 0.23 -12.38
C PHE A 463 10.99 0.86 -13.62
N HIS A 464 9.99 0.20 -14.19
CA HIS A 464 9.25 0.66 -15.36
C HIS A 464 7.80 1.03 -14.95
N PRO A 465 7.48 2.33 -14.77
CA PRO A 465 6.24 2.74 -14.12
C PRO A 465 4.96 2.35 -14.85
N MET A 466 4.99 2.27 -16.18
CA MET A 466 3.81 1.93 -16.97
C MET A 466 3.32 0.49 -16.71
N THR A 467 4.24 -0.44 -16.44
CA THR A 467 3.91 -1.86 -16.22
C THR A 467 3.94 -2.27 -14.75
N GLY A 468 4.59 -1.49 -13.87
CA GLY A 468 4.82 -1.89 -12.49
C GLY A 468 5.91 -2.97 -12.34
N LEU A 469 6.72 -3.20 -13.37
CA LEU A 469 7.74 -4.23 -13.40
C LEU A 469 9.14 -3.63 -13.30
N CYS A 470 10.13 -4.45 -12.99
CA CYS A 470 11.54 -4.07 -12.95
C CYS A 470 12.37 -4.86 -13.97
N VAL A 471 13.51 -4.30 -14.38
CA VAL A 471 14.45 -4.99 -15.27
C VAL A 471 15.06 -6.20 -14.57
N LYS A 472 14.88 -7.36 -15.18
CA LYS A 472 15.50 -8.63 -14.80
C LYS A 472 16.27 -9.24 -15.97
N ARG A 473 17.16 -10.16 -15.62
CA ARG A 473 17.87 -11.01 -16.59
C ARG A 473 17.26 -12.40 -16.56
N LEU A 474 16.94 -12.93 -17.74
CA LEU A 474 16.43 -14.30 -17.88
C LEU A 474 17.60 -15.31 -17.91
N SER A 475 18.61 -15.03 -18.72
CA SER A 475 19.86 -15.81 -18.78
C SER A 475 21.03 -14.94 -19.25
N LEU A 476 22.21 -15.53 -19.43
CA LEU A 476 23.38 -14.81 -19.97
C LEU A 476 23.26 -14.48 -21.46
N VAL A 477 22.37 -15.17 -22.19
CA VAL A 477 22.24 -15.05 -23.65
C VAL A 477 20.91 -14.43 -24.07
N ASP A 478 19.91 -14.49 -23.20
CA ASP A 478 18.61 -13.88 -23.47
C ASP A 478 18.65 -12.36 -23.27
N PRO A 479 17.81 -11.62 -24.01
CA PRO A 479 17.57 -10.20 -23.75
C PRO A 479 17.22 -9.94 -22.28
N LEU A 480 17.59 -8.76 -21.79
CA LEU A 480 17.00 -8.23 -20.58
C LEU A 480 15.51 -8.03 -20.81
N ALA A 481 14.70 -8.31 -19.80
CA ALA A 481 13.25 -8.19 -19.87
C ALA A 481 12.70 -7.60 -18.58
N LEU A 482 11.43 -7.18 -18.60
CA LEU A 482 10.74 -6.81 -17.38
C LEU A 482 10.20 -8.04 -16.64
N GLY A 483 10.18 -7.96 -15.31
CA GLY A 483 9.56 -8.95 -14.44
C GLY A 483 9.24 -8.39 -13.06
N PRO A 484 8.69 -9.22 -12.16
CA PRO A 484 8.40 -8.79 -10.80
C PRO A 484 9.63 -8.16 -10.14
N CYS A 485 9.47 -7.06 -9.40
CA CYS A 485 10.60 -6.38 -8.78
C CYS A 485 11.31 -7.19 -7.68
N SER A 486 10.70 -8.27 -7.19
CA SER A 486 11.35 -9.28 -6.34
C SER A 486 12.36 -10.17 -7.09
N GLU A 487 12.31 -10.18 -8.42
CA GLU A 487 13.24 -10.90 -9.30
C GLU A 487 14.22 -9.95 -10.02
N ALA A 488 14.17 -8.65 -9.69
CA ALA A 488 14.99 -7.66 -10.34
C ALA A 488 16.49 -7.93 -10.14
N GLU A 489 17.26 -7.55 -11.16
CA GLU A 489 18.71 -7.52 -11.03
C GLU A 489 19.12 -6.43 -10.03
N ALA A 490 20.15 -6.71 -9.23
CA ALA A 490 20.72 -5.73 -8.33
C ALA A 490 21.69 -4.84 -9.12
N TRP A 491 21.33 -3.58 -9.35
CA TRP A 491 22.14 -2.62 -10.09
C TRP A 491 22.95 -1.71 -9.16
N THR A 492 23.98 -1.11 -9.73
CA THR A 492 24.71 0.04 -9.19
C THR A 492 24.85 1.07 -10.29
N TYR A 493 24.32 2.26 -10.04
CA TYR A 493 24.40 3.43 -10.90
C TYR A 493 25.53 4.33 -10.40
N THR A 494 26.62 4.33 -11.15
CA THR A 494 27.86 5.01 -10.77
C THR A 494 27.80 6.52 -11.05
N PRO A 495 28.62 7.35 -10.38
CA PRO A 495 28.76 8.77 -10.71
C PRO A 495 29.16 9.02 -12.17
N GLN A 496 29.82 8.06 -12.82
CA GLN A 496 30.16 8.07 -14.24
C GLN A 496 28.99 7.64 -15.14
N LYS A 497 27.75 7.65 -14.62
CA LYS A 497 26.51 7.36 -15.34
C LYS A 497 26.47 5.95 -15.94
N THR A 498 27.13 4.98 -15.33
CA THR A 498 27.11 3.58 -15.78
C THR A 498 26.25 2.73 -14.86
N LEU A 499 25.34 1.96 -15.45
CA LEU A 499 24.53 0.94 -14.79
C LEU A 499 25.25 -0.41 -14.84
N THR A 500 25.76 -0.86 -13.70
CA THR A 500 26.46 -2.15 -13.55
C THR A 500 25.64 -3.11 -12.71
N ILE A 501 25.66 -4.41 -13.03
CA ILE A 501 25.08 -5.43 -12.15
C ILE A 501 26.03 -5.64 -10.97
N LYS A 502 25.50 -5.42 -9.76
CA LYS A 502 26.22 -5.50 -8.49
C LYS A 502 26.88 -6.87 -8.33
N GLY A 503 28.16 -6.87 -7.94
CA GLY A 503 28.94 -8.09 -7.79
C GLY A 503 29.44 -8.71 -9.10
N THR A 504 29.27 -8.04 -10.24
CA THR A 504 29.76 -8.51 -11.54
C THR A 504 30.48 -7.40 -12.32
N TYR A 505 31.08 -7.76 -13.46
CA TYR A 505 31.68 -6.81 -14.41
C TYR A 505 30.72 -6.35 -15.50
N PHE A 506 29.47 -6.81 -15.48
CA PHE A 506 28.50 -6.50 -16.52
C PHE A 506 27.92 -5.11 -16.35
N CYS A 507 27.89 -4.34 -17.43
CA CYS A 507 27.15 -3.09 -17.54
C CYS A 507 26.15 -3.13 -18.69
N LEU A 508 25.08 -2.36 -18.52
CA LEU A 508 24.07 -2.14 -19.56
C LEU A 508 24.68 -1.34 -20.71
N GLN A 509 24.47 -1.80 -21.94
CA GLN A 509 24.97 -1.16 -23.16
C GLN A 509 23.88 -1.06 -24.22
N ALA A 510 23.83 0.09 -24.88
CA ALA A 510 23.10 0.24 -26.14
C ALA A 510 23.88 -0.45 -27.27
N ASP A 511 23.18 -1.21 -28.11
CA ASP A 511 23.79 -1.89 -29.26
C ASP A 511 23.50 -1.14 -30.56
N LYS A 512 22.23 -1.15 -30.97
CA LYS A 512 21.72 -0.51 -32.19
C LYS A 512 20.28 -0.04 -31.98
N LEU A 513 19.86 0.90 -32.82
CA LEU A 513 18.48 1.35 -32.87
C LEU A 513 17.52 0.18 -33.16
N GLY A 514 16.46 0.05 -32.37
CA GLY A 514 15.45 -1.01 -32.48
C GLY A 514 15.93 -2.40 -32.07
N LYS A 515 17.07 -2.51 -31.36
CA LYS A 515 17.61 -3.80 -30.90
C LYS A 515 17.61 -3.90 -29.37
N PRO A 516 17.63 -5.14 -28.82
CA PRO A 516 17.77 -5.35 -27.39
C PRO A 516 19.00 -4.65 -26.81
N ALA A 517 18.84 -4.04 -25.63
CA ALA A 517 19.97 -3.61 -24.84
C ALA A 517 20.73 -4.85 -24.34
N LYS A 518 22.05 -4.78 -24.32
CA LYS A 518 22.91 -5.92 -23.97
C LYS A 518 23.72 -5.66 -22.72
N LEU A 519 24.23 -6.74 -22.13
CA LEU A 519 25.23 -6.68 -21.07
C LEU A 519 26.62 -6.82 -21.68
N GLY A 520 27.50 -5.86 -21.42
CA GLY A 520 28.89 -5.89 -21.83
C GLY A 520 29.84 -5.81 -20.64
N VAL A 521 31.11 -6.17 -20.84
CA VAL A 521 32.16 -6.09 -19.81
C VAL A 521 33.04 -4.83 -19.94
N ILE A 522 32.95 -4.12 -21.08
CA ILE A 522 33.72 -2.89 -21.34
C ILE A 522 32.83 -1.67 -21.09
N CYS A 523 32.90 -1.11 -19.89
CA CYS A 523 31.99 -0.07 -19.41
C CYS A 523 32.52 1.37 -19.56
N SER A 524 33.54 1.54 -20.41
CA SER A 524 34.15 2.83 -20.74
C SER A 524 33.54 3.48 -21.99
N TYR A 525 32.84 2.72 -22.84
CA TYR A 525 32.26 3.25 -24.08
C TYR A 525 31.06 4.16 -23.83
N ALA A 526 30.82 5.10 -24.75
CA ALA A 526 29.67 5.98 -24.72
C ALA A 526 28.33 5.22 -24.67
N SER A 527 28.25 4.05 -25.31
CA SER A 527 27.07 3.18 -25.28
C SER A 527 26.74 2.56 -23.94
N SER A 528 27.67 2.62 -22.97
CA SER A 528 27.48 2.16 -21.59
C SER A 528 27.18 3.30 -20.61
N LYS A 529 26.99 4.52 -21.12
CA LYS A 529 26.67 5.73 -20.34
C LYS A 529 25.19 6.04 -20.48
N TRP A 530 24.48 6.00 -19.37
CA TRP A 530 23.04 6.17 -19.28
C TRP A 530 22.70 7.41 -18.47
N GLU A 531 22.09 8.41 -19.10
CA GLU A 531 21.71 9.67 -18.46
C GLU A 531 20.19 9.85 -18.40
N ALA A 532 19.69 10.34 -17.26
CA ALA A 532 18.30 10.74 -17.11
C ALA A 532 18.07 12.15 -17.71
N ILE A 533 17.71 12.21 -18.99
CA ILE A 533 17.74 13.46 -19.78
C ILE A 533 16.44 14.27 -19.75
N SER A 534 15.30 13.69 -19.39
CA SER A 534 13.99 14.39 -19.41
C SER A 534 13.71 15.22 -18.15
N ASP A 535 12.73 16.12 -18.22
CA ASP A 535 12.22 16.89 -17.06
C ASP A 535 11.65 15.95 -15.98
N SER A 536 10.97 14.88 -16.40
CA SER A 536 10.49 13.79 -15.55
C SER A 536 11.60 12.91 -14.95
N LYS A 537 12.85 13.04 -15.43
CA LYS A 537 14.01 12.21 -15.06
C LYS A 537 13.79 10.70 -15.29
N MET A 538 12.94 10.34 -16.25
CA MET A 538 12.60 8.95 -16.56
C MET A 538 13.08 8.46 -17.93
N HIS A 539 13.62 9.32 -18.78
CA HIS A 539 14.30 8.88 -20.01
C HIS A 539 15.75 8.54 -19.73
N LEU A 540 16.08 7.25 -19.68
CA LEU A 540 17.47 6.78 -19.61
C LEU A 540 18.05 6.70 -21.03
N SER A 541 18.92 7.65 -21.37
CA SER A 541 19.49 7.81 -22.71
C SER A 541 20.98 7.45 -22.78
N SER A 542 21.40 6.87 -23.91
CA SER A 542 22.77 6.47 -24.22
C SER A 542 23.12 6.76 -25.68
N LYS A 543 24.41 6.69 -26.02
CA LYS A 543 24.93 6.94 -27.38
C LYS A 543 25.31 5.66 -28.10
N LEU A 544 24.86 5.50 -29.34
CA LEU A 544 25.31 4.43 -30.22
C LEU A 544 26.72 4.69 -30.78
N GLN A 545 27.30 3.69 -31.44
CA GLN A 545 28.64 3.82 -32.05
C GLN A 545 28.71 4.87 -33.15
N ASP A 546 27.60 5.13 -33.84
CA ASP A 546 27.48 6.18 -34.86
C ASP A 546 27.26 7.58 -34.26
N GLY A 547 27.21 7.70 -32.92
CA GLY A 547 27.02 8.95 -32.18
C GLY A 547 25.57 9.35 -31.95
N SER A 548 24.60 8.63 -32.51
CA SER A 548 23.17 8.89 -32.31
C SER A 548 22.72 8.59 -30.88
N ASP A 549 21.77 9.38 -30.38
CA ASP A 549 21.18 9.22 -29.06
C ASP A 549 19.96 8.28 -29.12
N VAL A 550 19.92 7.32 -28.19
CA VAL A 550 18.80 6.40 -27.99
C VAL A 550 18.34 6.45 -26.54
N CYS A 551 17.10 6.04 -26.31
CA CYS A 551 16.52 5.84 -24.98
C CYS A 551 16.20 4.36 -24.77
N LEU A 552 16.26 3.92 -23.51
CA LEU A 552 15.64 2.65 -23.12
C LEU A 552 14.15 2.69 -23.45
N ASP A 553 13.65 1.56 -23.93
CA ASP A 553 12.27 1.34 -24.31
C ASP A 553 11.93 -0.13 -24.04
N ILE A 554 10.65 -0.48 -24.12
CA ILE A 554 10.19 -1.87 -24.13
C ILE A 554 9.53 -2.23 -25.45
N ASP A 555 9.72 -3.47 -25.89
CA ASP A 555 8.94 -4.05 -26.98
C ASP A 555 7.61 -4.67 -26.47
N SER A 556 6.84 -5.27 -27.37
CA SER A 556 5.55 -5.90 -27.04
C SER A 556 5.66 -7.08 -26.07
N ASP A 557 6.83 -7.70 -25.98
CA ASP A 557 7.10 -8.86 -25.11
C ASP A 557 7.75 -8.41 -23.78
N ASN A 558 7.84 -7.10 -23.53
CA ASN A 558 8.52 -6.47 -22.41
C ASN A 558 10.04 -6.73 -22.37
N ASN A 559 10.68 -7.01 -23.51
CA ASN A 559 12.13 -7.00 -23.58
C ASN A 559 12.66 -5.56 -23.57
N ILE A 560 13.82 -5.36 -22.96
CA ILE A 560 14.49 -4.06 -22.91
C ILE A 560 15.21 -3.82 -24.24
N VAL A 561 14.76 -2.81 -24.96
CA VAL A 561 15.31 -2.40 -26.28
C VAL A 561 15.76 -0.95 -26.24
N THR A 562 16.46 -0.51 -27.28
CA THR A 562 16.85 0.90 -27.45
C THR A 562 16.22 1.52 -28.67
N ASN A 563 15.47 2.61 -28.51
CA ASN A 563 14.77 3.31 -29.58
C ASN A 563 15.07 4.82 -29.57
N ASN A 564 14.64 5.54 -30.61
CA ASN A 564 14.66 6.99 -30.61
C ASN A 564 13.86 7.52 -29.42
N CYS A 565 14.41 8.50 -28.71
CA CYS A 565 13.76 9.08 -27.54
C CYS A 565 12.45 9.79 -27.93
N LYS A 566 11.37 9.49 -27.21
CA LYS A 566 10.03 10.06 -27.38
C LYS A 566 9.87 11.30 -26.52
N CYS A 567 9.06 12.24 -27.00
CA CYS A 567 8.50 13.34 -26.20
C CYS A 567 9.48 14.31 -25.55
N LEU A 568 10.72 14.41 -26.06
CA LEU A 568 11.70 15.38 -25.61
C LEU A 568 11.53 16.77 -26.24
N ASP A 569 10.84 16.86 -27.38
CA ASP A 569 10.44 18.14 -27.97
C ASP A 569 9.26 18.74 -27.20
N LYS A 570 9.39 19.99 -26.77
CA LYS A 570 8.39 20.75 -26.02
C LYS A 570 7.03 20.83 -26.73
N ASN A 571 7.01 20.79 -28.06
CA ASN A 571 5.77 20.89 -28.85
C ASN A 571 5.11 19.53 -29.14
N SER A 572 5.74 18.43 -28.73
CA SER A 572 5.24 17.10 -29.03
C SER A 572 4.09 16.67 -28.10
N ARG A 573 2.97 16.24 -28.72
CA ARG A 573 1.90 15.48 -28.05
C ARG A 573 2.14 14.00 -28.31
N CYS A 574 2.92 13.36 -27.46
CA CYS A 574 3.16 11.92 -27.55
C CYS A 574 3.19 11.25 -26.18
N ASP A 575 3.16 9.93 -26.17
CA ASP A 575 3.21 9.10 -24.96
C ASP A 575 4.61 8.47 -24.79
N PRO A 576 5.38 8.91 -23.79
CA PRO A 576 6.69 8.33 -23.48
C PRO A 576 6.62 7.13 -22.53
N GLY A 577 5.43 6.63 -22.16
CA GLY A 577 5.25 5.67 -21.06
C GLY A 577 6.06 4.38 -21.19
N SER A 578 6.32 3.90 -22.41
CA SER A 578 7.17 2.74 -22.71
C SER A 578 8.68 2.99 -22.54
N GLN A 579 9.08 4.27 -22.53
CA GLN A 579 10.47 4.71 -22.37
C GLN A 579 10.77 5.27 -20.99
N TRP A 580 9.77 5.29 -20.09
CA TRP A 580 9.96 5.75 -18.74
C TRP A 580 10.52 4.64 -17.87
N PHE A 581 11.74 4.85 -17.38
CA PHE A 581 12.43 4.00 -16.43
C PHE A 581 12.95 4.85 -15.27
N LYS A 582 12.83 4.32 -14.06
CA LYS A 582 13.29 4.96 -12.84
C LYS A 582 14.31 4.08 -12.14
N ILE A 583 15.49 4.63 -11.84
CA ILE A 583 16.49 3.95 -11.02
C ILE A 583 16.09 4.22 -9.57
N ILE A 584 15.71 3.18 -8.85
CA ILE A 584 15.23 3.30 -7.46
C ILE A 584 16.10 2.47 -6.54
N ASP A 585 16.36 3.00 -5.36
CA ASP A 585 17.09 2.31 -4.31
C ASP A 585 16.22 1.20 -3.69
N SER A 586 16.83 0.07 -3.39
CA SER A 586 16.18 -1.12 -2.87
C SER A 586 17.08 -1.85 -1.86
N THR A 587 16.44 -2.41 -0.84
CA THR A 587 16.99 -3.42 0.08
C THR A 587 16.27 -4.76 -0.07
N ARG A 588 15.31 -4.89 -1.01
CA ARG A 588 14.71 -6.19 -1.37
C ARG A 588 15.80 -7.14 -1.87
N CYS A 589 15.71 -8.44 -1.61
CA CYS A 589 16.69 -9.38 -2.18
C CYS A 589 16.69 -9.28 -3.71
N GLY A 590 17.76 -8.76 -4.30
CA GLY A 590 17.99 -8.84 -5.74
C GLY A 590 18.35 -10.26 -6.15
N ALA A 591 18.41 -10.52 -7.46
CA ALA A 591 18.99 -11.76 -7.98
C ALA A 591 20.51 -11.83 -7.69
N ASP A 592 20.89 -12.13 -6.44
CA ASP A 592 22.30 -12.30 -6.09
C ASP A 592 22.79 -13.67 -6.57
N ASN A 593 23.42 -13.69 -7.75
CA ASN A 593 24.07 -14.86 -8.31
C ASN A 593 25.52 -15.05 -7.78
N SER A 594 25.95 -14.28 -6.77
CA SER A 594 27.33 -14.27 -6.27
C SER A 594 27.65 -15.30 -5.17
N LEU A 595 26.75 -16.25 -4.89
CA LEU A 595 27.09 -17.44 -4.10
C LEU A 595 27.39 -18.62 -5.03
N PRO A 596 28.68 -19.02 -5.20
CA PRO A 596 28.99 -20.31 -5.73
C PRO A 596 28.51 -21.38 -4.73
N GLU A 597 27.87 -22.43 -5.24
CA GLU A 597 27.92 -23.78 -4.65
C GLU A 597 27.21 -24.10 -3.31
N ILE A 598 26.16 -23.37 -2.89
CA ILE A 598 25.22 -23.99 -1.91
C ILE A 598 24.48 -25.18 -2.57
N SER A 599 24.24 -25.10 -3.89
CA SER A 599 23.70 -26.19 -4.72
C SER A 599 24.53 -27.48 -4.61
N SER A 600 25.86 -27.37 -4.56
CA SER A 600 26.78 -28.52 -4.52
C SER A 600 26.77 -29.19 -3.16
N ILE A 601 26.74 -28.41 -2.06
CA ILE A 601 26.67 -28.91 -0.69
C ILE A 601 25.28 -29.51 -0.38
N VAL A 602 24.20 -28.87 -0.84
CA VAL A 602 22.84 -29.40 -0.70
C VAL A 602 22.64 -30.67 -1.54
N LYS A 603 23.25 -30.76 -2.74
CA LYS A 603 23.34 -32.01 -3.51
C LYS A 603 24.13 -33.09 -2.79
N LEU A 604 25.23 -32.75 -2.12
CA LEU A 604 26.03 -33.70 -1.36
C LEU A 604 25.28 -34.23 -0.13
N ILE A 605 24.58 -33.34 0.60
CA ILE A 605 23.78 -33.68 1.78
C ILE A 605 22.56 -34.52 1.38
N SER A 606 21.85 -34.16 0.31
CA SER A 606 20.72 -34.96 -0.21
C SER A 606 21.16 -36.34 -0.73
N LYS A 607 22.34 -36.44 -1.35
CA LYS A 607 22.91 -37.74 -1.77
C LYS A 607 23.31 -38.62 -0.59
N ASN A 608 23.86 -38.03 0.48
CA ASN A 608 24.24 -38.76 1.70
C ASN A 608 23.03 -39.15 2.55
N LEU A 609 21.98 -38.32 2.63
CA LEU A 609 20.73 -38.68 3.30
C LEU A 609 19.99 -39.81 2.57
N LEU A 610 19.97 -39.81 1.23
CA LEU A 610 19.36 -40.90 0.45
C LEU A 610 20.13 -42.23 0.57
N ALA A 611 21.45 -42.18 0.77
CA ALA A 611 22.27 -43.37 1.02
C ALA A 611 22.04 -44.00 2.42
N SER A 612 21.63 -43.20 3.41
CA SER A 612 21.32 -43.70 4.76
C SER A 612 19.92 -44.33 4.91
N PHE A 613 19.06 -44.28 3.87
CA PHE A 613 17.74 -44.91 3.86
C PHE A 613 17.64 -46.11 2.90
N SER A 614 18.77 -46.63 2.44
CA SER A 614 18.85 -47.82 1.56
C SER A 614 19.61 -49.01 2.19
N LEU A 615 19.44 -49.21 3.51
CA LEU A 615 19.73 -50.46 4.23
C LEU A 615 18.64 -50.76 5.26
#